data_AF-A0A972IS94-F1
#
_entry.id   AF-A0A972IS94-F1
#
_cell.length_a   1.000
_cell.length_b   1.000
_cell.length_c   1.000
_cell.angle_alpha   90.00
_cell.angle_beta   90.00
_cell.angle_gamma   90.00
#
_symmetry.space_group_name_H-M   'P 1'
#
loop_
_entity.id
_entity.type
_entity.pdbx_description
1 polymer ?
#
loop_
_entity_poly.entity_id
_entity_poly.type
_entity_poly.pdbx_seq_one_letter_code
_entity_poly.pdbx_strand_id
1 'polypeptide(L)'
;MILLKPQTLLAAACAAFLAACSPGQTAEPAQRLAEAAAAGTPLYGHQDDLMYGHSWNANLETAPDLTRSDVKDACGHYPAILGLDMGGIELGDARNLDGNDFALMREAAIAHHARGGIVSLSWHLRNPLTGGDAWDVSSDKVVASVLRRTEA
;
A
#
# COMPACT_ATOMS: atom_id res chain seq x y z
N MET A 1 -15.79 11.47 59.89
CA MET A 1 -15.02 12.49 59.17
C MET A 1 -14.02 11.75 58.29
N ILE A 2 -14.46 11.42 57.06
CA ILE A 2 -13.76 10.48 56.16
C ILE A 2 -12.75 11.25 55.33
N LEU A 3 -11.50 10.79 55.40
CA LEU A 3 -10.32 11.32 54.74
C LEU A 3 -10.27 10.82 53.28
N LEU A 4 -10.45 11.69 52.28
CA LEU A 4 -10.12 11.38 50.89
C LEU A 4 -8.80 12.04 50.52
N LYS A 5 -7.79 11.21 50.21
CA LYS A 5 -6.49 11.61 49.64
C LYS A 5 -6.59 11.71 48.11
N PRO A 6 -5.75 12.54 47.47
CA PRO A 6 -5.88 12.91 46.06
C PRO A 6 -5.41 11.76 45.16
N GLN A 7 -6.27 11.35 44.23
CA GLN A 7 -5.93 10.36 43.21
C GLN A 7 -5.29 11.06 42.00
N THR A 8 -4.04 10.67 41.77
CA THR A 8 -3.26 10.77 40.54
C THR A 8 -4.10 10.33 39.32
N LEU A 9 -4.40 11.26 38.43
CA LEU A 9 -4.95 10.94 37.10
C LEU A 9 -3.82 10.45 36.20
N LEU A 10 -3.92 9.16 35.92
CA LEU A 10 -3.10 8.32 35.08
C LEU A 10 -3.06 8.85 33.64
N ALA A 11 -1.89 8.76 33.02
CA ALA A 11 -1.64 9.06 31.63
C ALA A 11 -2.70 8.41 30.71
N ALA A 12 -3.35 9.23 29.89
CA ALA A 12 -4.16 8.75 28.78
C ALA A 12 -3.25 7.95 27.84
N ALA A 13 -3.41 6.63 27.84
CA ALA A 13 -2.75 5.73 26.92
C ALA A 13 -3.15 6.12 25.50
N CYS A 14 -2.20 6.71 24.78
CA CYS A 14 -2.22 6.85 23.33
C CYS A 14 -1.99 5.47 22.70
N ALA A 15 -2.91 4.54 22.93
CA ALA A 15 -3.00 3.27 22.22
C ALA A 15 -4.11 3.40 21.20
N ALA A 16 -3.88 4.23 20.19
CA ALA A 16 -4.63 4.10 18.95
C ALA A 16 -4.37 2.67 18.46
N PHE A 17 -5.43 1.86 18.44
CA PHE A 17 -5.44 0.49 17.94
C PHE A 17 -5.10 0.50 16.44
N LEU A 18 -3.81 0.62 16.12
CA LEU A 18 -3.27 0.18 14.85
C LEU A 18 -3.25 -1.35 14.92
N ALA A 19 -4.07 -2.01 14.10
CA ALA A 19 -3.98 -3.44 13.91
C ALA A 19 -2.61 -3.74 13.27
N ALA A 20 -1.59 -3.94 14.11
CA ALA A 20 -0.27 -4.34 13.70
C ALA A 20 -0.31 -5.78 13.17
N CYS A 21 0.46 -6.05 12.12
CA CYS A 21 0.52 -7.37 11.53
C CYS A 21 1.14 -8.39 12.50
N SER A 22 0.42 -9.48 12.81
CA SER A 22 0.93 -10.60 13.61
C SER A 22 1.23 -11.80 12.70
N PRO A 23 2.39 -12.47 12.81
CA PRO A 23 2.68 -13.68 12.05
C PRO A 23 1.75 -14.83 12.47
N GLY A 24 1.07 -15.49 11.53
CA GLY A 24 0.48 -16.82 11.78
C GLY A 24 -1.02 -17.04 11.52
N GLN A 25 -1.77 -16.05 11.00
CA GLN A 25 -3.15 -16.27 10.52
C GLN A 25 -3.35 -15.59 9.17
N THR A 26 -3.28 -16.36 8.08
CA THR A 26 -3.66 -15.86 6.75
C THR A 26 -5.15 -16.10 6.54
N ALA A 27 -5.99 -15.36 7.27
CA ALA A 27 -7.32 -15.08 6.75
C ALA A 27 -7.14 -14.39 5.38
N GLU A 28 -7.93 -14.79 4.38
CA GLU A 28 -7.93 -14.15 3.07
C GLU A 28 -8.01 -12.62 3.22
N PRO A 29 -7.30 -11.81 2.42
CA PRO A 29 -7.30 -10.35 2.56
C PRO A 29 -8.71 -9.75 2.69
N ALA A 30 -9.69 -10.29 1.96
CA ALA A 30 -11.09 -9.89 2.04
C ALA A 30 -11.71 -10.10 3.43
N GLN A 31 -11.40 -11.22 4.09
CA GLN A 31 -11.87 -11.50 5.44
C GLN A 31 -11.27 -10.52 6.44
N ARG A 32 -9.97 -10.24 6.34
CA ARG A 32 -9.29 -9.29 7.23
C ARG A 32 -9.84 -7.86 7.09
N LEU A 33 -10.14 -7.44 5.86
CA LEU A 33 -10.80 -6.17 5.59
C LEU A 33 -12.20 -6.13 6.20
N ALA A 34 -12.98 -7.22 6.06
CA ALA A 34 -14.32 -7.32 6.64
C ALA A 34 -14.29 -7.31 8.17
N GLU A 35 -13.35 -8.01 8.80
CA GLU A 35 -13.15 -8.02 10.25
C GLU A 35 -12.75 -6.65 10.79
N ALA A 36 -11.80 -5.97 10.13
CA ALA A 36 -11.40 -4.61 10.49
C ALA A 36 -12.58 -3.63 10.38
N ALA A 37 -13.36 -3.73 9.30
CA ALA A 37 -14.56 -2.92 9.12
C ALA A 37 -15.63 -3.21 10.19
N ALA A 38 -15.90 -4.49 10.50
CA ALA A 38 -16.84 -4.89 11.54
C ALA A 38 -16.42 -4.44 12.94
N ALA A 39 -15.11 -4.39 13.20
CA ALA A 39 -14.53 -3.90 14.45
C ALA A 39 -14.48 -2.36 14.54
N GLY A 40 -14.73 -1.64 13.43
CA GLY A 40 -14.56 -0.18 13.39
C GLY A 40 -13.09 0.26 13.44
N THR A 41 -12.16 -0.61 13.04
CA THR A 41 -10.71 -0.36 13.09
C THR A 41 -10.21 0.05 11.70
N PRO A 42 -9.87 1.33 11.48
CA PRO A 42 -9.30 1.75 10.20
C PRO A 42 -7.91 1.13 10.01
N LEU A 43 -7.64 0.67 8.78
CA LEU A 43 -6.31 0.20 8.39
C LEU A 43 -5.54 1.35 7.71
N TYR A 44 -4.36 1.65 8.21
CA TYR A 44 -3.46 2.63 7.60
C TYR A 44 -2.74 2.01 6.42
N GLY A 45 -2.77 2.70 5.28
CA GLY A 45 -2.05 2.31 4.06
C GLY A 45 -1.03 3.36 3.62
N HIS A 46 0.04 2.91 2.99
CA HIS A 46 1.07 3.79 2.44
C HIS A 46 1.54 3.25 1.08
N GLN A 47 1.53 4.13 0.07
CA GLN A 47 2.02 3.81 -1.27
C GLN A 47 3.55 3.74 -1.24
N ASP A 48 4.12 2.74 -1.90
CA ASP A 48 5.56 2.60 -2.13
C ASP A 48 6.42 2.53 -0.86
N ASP A 49 5.83 2.15 0.28
CA ASP A 49 6.48 2.18 1.61
C ASP A 49 7.79 1.38 1.69
N LEU A 50 7.91 0.31 0.90
CA LEU A 50 9.10 -0.53 0.83
C LEU A 50 9.98 -0.22 -0.38
N MET A 51 9.55 0.70 -1.24
CA MET A 51 10.22 1.03 -2.50
C MET A 51 11.15 2.23 -2.33
N TYR A 52 10.69 3.28 -1.63
CA TYR A 52 11.51 4.44 -1.32
C TYR A 52 10.97 5.22 -0.12
N GLY A 53 11.76 6.17 0.33
CA GLY A 53 11.38 7.14 1.35
C GLY A 53 12.16 8.45 1.18
N HIS A 54 12.08 9.33 2.17
CA HIS A 54 12.61 10.69 2.07
C HIS A 54 14.09 10.76 1.65
N SER A 55 14.92 9.81 2.07
CA SER A 55 16.38 9.82 1.82
C SER A 55 16.93 8.50 1.30
N TRP A 56 16.09 7.61 0.79
CA TRP A 56 16.51 6.28 0.34
C TRP A 56 15.61 5.75 -0.77
N ASN A 57 16.17 4.91 -1.63
CA ASN A 57 15.46 4.17 -2.67
C ASN A 57 15.94 2.72 -2.64
N ALA A 58 15.01 1.78 -2.62
CA ALA A 58 15.33 0.37 -2.69
C ALA A 58 15.75 -0.02 -4.11
N ASN A 59 16.66 -0.99 -4.18
CA ASN A 59 16.92 -1.76 -5.39
C ASN A 59 17.31 -3.18 -4.97
N LEU A 60 17.31 -4.11 -5.93
CA LEU A 60 17.58 -5.53 -5.68
C LEU A 60 18.98 -5.79 -5.10
N GLU A 61 19.93 -4.87 -5.27
CA GLU A 61 21.31 -5.03 -4.76
C GLU A 61 21.45 -4.52 -3.32
N THR A 62 20.82 -3.39 -3.00
CA THR A 62 21.04 -2.64 -1.76
C THR A 62 19.95 -2.84 -0.72
N ALA A 63 18.79 -3.38 -1.10
CA ALA A 63 17.67 -3.63 -0.20
C ALA A 63 17.09 -5.06 -0.37
N PRO A 64 17.91 -6.13 -0.26
CA PRO A 64 17.45 -7.50 -0.52
C PRO A 64 16.43 -8.02 0.52
N ASP A 65 16.36 -7.43 1.71
CA ASP A 65 15.48 -7.83 2.80
C ASP A 65 14.18 -7.01 2.87
N LEU A 66 14.08 -5.92 2.09
CA LEU A 66 12.92 -5.03 2.01
C LEU A 66 12.40 -4.62 3.40
N THR A 67 13.31 -4.18 4.28
CA THR A 67 13.00 -3.85 5.69
C THR A 67 12.87 -2.35 5.98
N ARG A 68 13.39 -1.47 5.13
CA ARG A 68 13.28 -0.01 5.29
C ARG A 68 11.85 0.46 5.00
N SER A 69 11.37 1.41 5.79
CA SER A 69 10.02 1.99 5.72
C SER A 69 10.01 3.28 6.55
N ASP A 70 9.62 4.41 5.95
CA ASP A 70 9.51 5.68 6.67
C ASP A 70 8.37 5.63 7.70
N VAL A 71 7.29 4.90 7.42
CA VAL A 71 6.18 4.69 8.37
C VAL A 71 6.69 3.97 9.61
N LYS A 72 7.45 2.88 9.41
CA LYS A 72 8.05 2.13 10.53
C LYS A 72 9.05 2.97 11.31
N ASP A 73 9.92 3.72 10.62
CA ASP A 73 10.90 4.59 11.28
C ASP A 73 10.19 5.69 12.10
N ALA A 74 9.02 6.17 11.68
CA ALA A 74 8.25 7.20 12.37
C ALA A 74 7.42 6.67 13.57
N CYS A 75 6.75 5.52 13.44
CA CYS A 75 5.78 5.05 14.44
C CYS A 75 6.04 3.64 15.00
N GLY A 76 7.14 3.00 14.59
CA GLY A 76 7.55 1.66 15.05
C GLY A 76 6.85 0.49 14.37
N HIS A 77 5.91 0.73 13.44
CA HIS A 77 5.12 -0.30 12.76
C HIS A 77 5.12 -0.10 11.24
N TYR A 78 5.11 -1.18 10.47
CA TYR A 78 4.80 -1.11 9.03
C TYR A 78 3.34 -0.68 8.81
N PRO A 79 2.99 -0.10 7.65
CA PRO A 79 1.59 0.12 7.30
C PRO A 79 0.84 -1.22 7.25
N ALA A 80 -0.46 -1.20 7.53
CA ALA A 80 -1.30 -2.39 7.40
C ALA A 80 -1.55 -2.74 5.92
N ILE A 81 -1.52 -1.72 5.04
CA ILE A 81 -1.68 -1.86 3.59
C ILE A 81 -0.47 -1.24 2.88
N LEU A 82 0.26 -2.06 2.11
CA LEU A 82 1.26 -1.58 1.15
C LEU A 82 0.56 -1.33 -0.19
N GLY A 83 0.65 -0.10 -0.70
CA GLY A 83 0.22 0.24 -2.06
C GLY A 83 1.39 0.18 -3.05
N LEU A 84 1.13 -0.29 -4.26
CA LEU A 84 2.08 -0.36 -5.39
C LEU A 84 1.34 -0.02 -6.70
N ASP A 85 2.03 0.57 -7.69
CA ASP A 85 1.41 0.91 -8.99
C ASP A 85 1.98 0.12 -10.16
N MET A 86 1.09 -0.37 -11.04
CA MET A 86 1.45 -1.18 -12.21
C MET A 86 1.66 -0.40 -13.51
N GLY A 87 1.56 0.93 -13.53
CA GLY A 87 1.64 1.72 -14.77
C GLY A 87 2.94 1.46 -15.53
N GLY A 88 2.84 1.18 -16.84
CA GLY A 88 3.98 0.78 -17.68
C GLY A 88 4.10 -0.73 -17.89
N ILE A 89 3.49 -1.56 -17.04
CA ILE A 89 3.54 -3.02 -17.20
C ILE A 89 2.92 -3.47 -18.54
N GLU A 90 1.90 -2.75 -19.02
CA GLU A 90 1.23 -3.01 -20.30
C GLU A 90 2.13 -2.84 -21.52
N LEU A 91 3.23 -2.11 -21.38
CA LEU A 91 4.22 -1.90 -22.44
C LEU A 91 5.35 -2.96 -22.40
N GLY A 92 5.38 -3.80 -21.37
CA GLY A 92 6.50 -4.72 -21.12
C GLY A 92 7.73 -4.02 -20.54
N ASP A 93 7.56 -2.84 -19.93
CA ASP A 93 8.64 -2.12 -19.27
C ASP A 93 9.16 -2.91 -18.06
N ALA A 94 10.46 -2.74 -17.75
CA ALA A 94 11.06 -3.35 -16.55
C ALA A 94 10.71 -2.59 -15.26
N ARG A 95 10.28 -1.33 -15.39
CA ARG A 95 9.97 -0.42 -14.28
C ARG A 95 8.61 0.22 -14.48
N ASN A 96 7.94 0.55 -13.38
CA ASN A 96 6.68 1.27 -13.41
C ASN A 96 6.88 2.77 -13.73
N LEU A 97 5.78 3.53 -13.80
CA LEU A 97 5.78 4.98 -14.06
C LEU A 97 6.60 5.81 -13.05
N ASP A 98 6.78 5.31 -11.82
CA ASP A 98 7.54 5.97 -10.75
C ASP A 98 9.02 5.55 -10.74
N GLY A 99 9.43 4.66 -11.65
CA GLY A 99 10.78 4.12 -11.75
C GLY A 99 11.07 2.92 -10.86
N ASN A 100 10.04 2.35 -10.21
CA ASN A 100 10.15 1.14 -9.39
C ASN A 100 10.28 -0.11 -10.27
N ASP A 101 11.27 -0.96 -9.99
CA ASP A 101 11.47 -2.21 -10.71
C ASP A 101 10.36 -3.24 -10.39
N PHE A 102 9.72 -3.82 -11.42
CA PHE A 102 8.62 -4.77 -11.22
C PHE A 102 9.05 -6.05 -10.50
N ALA A 103 10.30 -6.51 -10.69
CA ALA A 103 10.81 -7.65 -9.95
C ALA A 103 10.98 -7.31 -8.47
N LEU A 104 11.46 -6.09 -8.15
CA LEU A 104 11.53 -5.62 -6.77
C LEU A 104 10.14 -5.45 -6.14
N MET A 105 9.18 -4.88 -6.87
CA MET A 105 7.79 -4.74 -6.41
C MET A 105 7.17 -6.10 -6.05
N ARG A 106 7.45 -7.15 -6.84
CA ARG A 106 7.03 -8.52 -6.54
C ARG A 106 7.62 -8.99 -5.21
N GLU A 107 8.92 -8.83 -5.00
CA GLU A 107 9.56 -9.21 -3.73
C GLU A 107 9.00 -8.39 -2.55
N ALA A 108 8.71 -7.09 -2.76
CA ALA A 108 8.07 -6.22 -1.77
C ALA A 108 6.68 -6.71 -1.37
N ALA A 109 5.86 -7.09 -2.35
CA ALA A 109 4.53 -7.65 -2.11
C ALA A 109 4.59 -8.97 -1.31
N ILE A 110 5.51 -9.88 -1.69
CA ILE A 110 5.73 -11.15 -0.98
C ILE A 110 6.18 -10.89 0.46
N ALA A 111 7.17 -10.01 0.65
CA ALA A 111 7.71 -9.70 1.96
C ALA A 111 6.67 -9.01 2.87
N HIS A 112 5.85 -8.11 2.32
CA HIS A 112 4.79 -7.45 3.07
C HIS A 112 3.67 -8.42 3.47
N HIS A 113 3.25 -9.30 2.55
CA HIS A 113 2.29 -10.35 2.85
C HIS A 113 2.81 -11.32 3.93
N ALA A 114 4.07 -11.75 3.83
CA ALA A 114 4.71 -12.63 4.82
C ALA A 114 4.77 -12.02 6.22
N ARG A 115 4.84 -10.68 6.33
CA ARG A 115 4.74 -9.94 7.60
C ARG A 115 3.31 -9.85 8.13
N GLY A 116 2.32 -10.33 7.39
CA GLY A 116 0.90 -10.22 7.71
C GLY A 116 0.27 -8.93 7.18
N GLY A 117 0.89 -8.20 6.27
CA GLY A 117 0.29 -7.02 5.63
C GLY A 117 -0.71 -7.37 4.52
N ILE A 118 -1.39 -6.36 3.99
CA ILE A 118 -2.26 -6.45 2.80
C ILE A 118 -1.60 -5.68 1.67
N VAL A 119 -1.59 -6.22 0.46
CA VAL A 119 -1.06 -5.52 -0.72
C VAL A 119 -2.22 -4.98 -1.55
N SER A 120 -2.15 -3.71 -1.94
CA SER A 120 -3.06 -3.07 -2.87
C SER A 120 -2.30 -2.67 -4.14
N LEU A 121 -2.94 -2.86 -5.30
CA LEU A 121 -2.38 -2.53 -6.60
C LEU A 121 -3.26 -1.48 -7.27
N SER A 122 -2.67 -0.32 -7.57
CA SER A 122 -3.23 0.68 -8.48
C SER A 122 -2.63 0.52 -9.88
N TRP A 123 -3.21 1.21 -10.86
CA TRP A 123 -2.72 1.13 -12.24
C TRP A 123 -2.94 2.43 -13.00
N HIS A 124 -1.88 3.22 -13.14
CA HIS A 124 -1.84 4.40 -13.99
C HIS A 124 -1.33 4.04 -15.39
N LEU A 125 -2.18 3.34 -16.17
CA LEU A 125 -1.83 2.88 -17.51
C LEU A 125 -1.60 4.02 -18.52
N ARG A 126 -0.82 3.74 -19.56
CA ARG A 126 -0.74 4.59 -20.76
C ARG A 126 -2.08 4.69 -21.46
N ASN A 127 -2.36 5.87 -22.01
CA ASN A 127 -3.53 6.12 -22.84
C ASN A 127 -3.39 5.35 -24.18
N PRO A 128 -4.20 4.31 -24.43
CA PRO A 128 -4.04 3.44 -25.60
C PRO A 128 -4.47 4.10 -26.91
N LEU A 129 -5.19 5.21 -26.86
CA LEU A 129 -5.68 5.91 -28.06
C LEU A 129 -4.69 6.99 -28.53
N THR A 130 -4.18 7.78 -27.59
CA THR A 130 -3.32 8.94 -27.91
C THR A 130 -1.83 8.60 -27.78
N GLY A 131 -1.50 7.52 -27.08
CA GLY A 131 -0.13 7.17 -26.70
C GLY A 131 0.41 7.97 -25.50
N GLY A 132 -0.38 8.87 -24.92
CA GLY A 132 -0.04 9.65 -23.71
C GLY A 132 -0.04 8.83 -22.42
N ASP A 133 0.20 9.50 -21.28
CA ASP A 133 0.12 8.87 -19.95
C ASP A 133 -1.33 8.87 -19.41
N ALA A 134 -1.50 8.45 -18.15
CA ALA A 134 -2.79 8.43 -17.48
C ALA A 134 -3.45 9.82 -17.32
N TRP A 135 -2.67 10.90 -17.46
CA TRP A 135 -3.14 12.29 -17.39
C TRP A 135 -3.39 12.91 -18.77
N ASP A 136 -3.12 12.19 -19.86
CA ASP A 136 -3.49 12.64 -21.20
C ASP A 136 -5.01 12.51 -21.42
N VAL A 137 -5.69 13.62 -21.17
CA VAL A 137 -7.13 13.81 -21.36
C VAL A 137 -7.46 14.60 -22.64
N SER A 138 -6.56 14.60 -23.63
CA SER A 138 -6.76 15.33 -24.90
C SER A 138 -7.89 14.78 -25.77
N SER A 139 -8.37 13.56 -25.48
CA SER A 139 -9.50 12.92 -26.17
C SER A 139 -10.52 12.35 -25.20
N ASP A 140 -11.81 12.61 -25.46
CA ASP A 140 -12.94 11.99 -24.76
C ASP A 140 -13.33 10.61 -25.32
N LYS A 141 -12.57 10.08 -26.30
CA LYS A 141 -12.88 8.82 -27.00
C LYS A 141 -12.09 7.62 -26.52
N VAL A 142 -11.18 7.79 -25.57
CA VAL A 142 -10.24 6.75 -25.10
C VAL A 142 -10.96 5.51 -24.58
N VAL A 143 -11.96 5.70 -23.71
CA VAL A 143 -12.75 4.57 -23.17
C VAL A 143 -13.53 3.88 -24.29
N ALA A 144 -14.16 4.66 -25.18
CA ALA A 144 -14.93 4.10 -26.28
C ALA A 144 -14.07 3.28 -27.26
N SER A 145 -12.79 3.63 -27.45
CA SER A 145 -11.91 2.88 -28.35
C SER A 145 -11.49 1.51 -27.85
N VAL A 146 -11.60 1.23 -26.54
CA VAL A 146 -11.20 -0.06 -25.94
C VAL A 146 -12.38 -0.97 -25.57
N LEU A 147 -13.61 -0.48 -25.66
CA LEU A 147 -14.80 -1.31 -25.48
C LEU A 147 -15.03 -2.19 -26.71
N ARG A 148 -15.50 -3.42 -26.48
CA ARG A 148 -15.95 -4.29 -27.58
C ARG A 148 -17.12 -3.61 -28.30
N ARG A 149 -17.02 -3.48 -29.63
CA ARG A 149 -18.18 -3.13 -30.45
C ARG A 149 -19.10 -4.34 -30.48
N THR A 150 -20.29 -4.20 -29.91
CA THR A 150 -21.40 -5.11 -30.19
C THR A 150 -21.92 -4.76 -31.58
N GLU A 151 -21.76 -5.65 -32.55
CA GLU A 151 -22.50 -5.55 -33.80
C GLU A 151 -23.98 -5.79 -33.51
N ALA A 152 -24.83 -4.93 -34.09
CA ALA A 152 -26.29 -5.03 -34.03
C ALA A 152 -26.83 -5.86 -35.19
#